data_AF-A0A1V5VQ70-F1
#
_entry.id   AF-A0A1V5VQ70-F1
#
_cell.length_a   1.000
_cell.length_b   1.000
_cell.length_c   1.000
_cell.angle_alpha   90.00
_cell.angle_beta   90.00
_cell.angle_gamma   90.00
#
_symmetry.space_group_name_H-M   'P 1'
#
loop_
_entity.id
_entity.type
_entity.pdbx_description
1 polymer ?
#
loop_
_entity_poly.entity_id
_entity_poly.type
_entity_poly.pdbx_seq_one_letter_code
_entity_poly.pdbx_strand_id
1 'polypeptide(L)'
;MIIFLAAFFIRKAGIDSSAKDIPLLSPVSESFFNKNGSEILKQAGIEISGSLIEEENALVATLSSGTTVFFKKGEKIEQKLPSLQLILKNIKMEGRWPVKIDLRFTRPVIGY
;
A
#
# COMPACT_ATOMS: atom_id res chain seq x y z
N MET A 1 -49.64 35.52 -62.38
CA MET A 1 -48.60 34.47 -62.43
C MET A 1 -48.06 34.32 -61.02
N ILE A 2 -48.28 33.15 -60.42
CA ILE A 2 -48.08 32.85 -58.99
C ILE A 2 -46.59 32.62 -58.74
N ILE A 3 -46.00 33.28 -57.75
CA ILE A 3 -44.67 32.93 -57.21
C ILE A 3 -44.77 32.83 -55.69
N PHE A 4 -44.47 31.62 -55.23
CA PHE A 4 -44.35 31.16 -53.85
C PHE A 4 -43.25 31.90 -53.09
N LEU A 5 -43.45 32.20 -51.80
CA LEU A 5 -42.35 32.43 -50.87
C LEU A 5 -42.59 31.64 -49.58
N ALA A 6 -41.62 30.78 -49.27
CA ALA A 6 -41.71 29.65 -48.37
C ALA A 6 -41.70 30.02 -46.88
N ALA A 7 -42.45 29.24 -46.09
CA ALA A 7 -42.47 29.28 -44.63
C ALA A 7 -41.15 28.77 -44.04
N PHE A 8 -40.54 29.57 -43.16
CA PHE A 8 -39.31 29.25 -42.47
C PHE A 8 -39.61 28.43 -41.20
N PHE A 9 -39.33 27.13 -41.24
CA PHE A 9 -39.56 26.19 -40.15
C PHE A 9 -38.32 26.13 -39.24
N ILE A 10 -38.39 26.70 -38.03
CA ILE A 10 -37.31 26.62 -37.04
C ILE A 10 -37.45 25.31 -36.26
N ARG A 11 -36.61 24.31 -36.58
CA ARG A 11 -36.44 23.09 -35.79
C ARG A 11 -35.62 23.42 -34.53
N LYS A 12 -36.23 23.26 -33.35
CA LYS A 12 -35.50 23.16 -32.07
C LYS A 12 -34.75 21.83 -32.02
N ALA A 13 -33.42 21.88 -31.97
CA ALA A 13 -32.60 20.74 -31.62
C ALA A 13 -32.66 20.51 -30.10
N GLY A 14 -33.07 19.31 -29.69
CA GLY A 14 -32.96 18.84 -28.32
C GLY A 14 -31.50 18.53 -27.98
N ILE A 15 -31.03 19.05 -26.84
CA ILE A 15 -29.74 18.73 -26.25
C ILE A 15 -30.02 17.66 -25.20
N ASP A 16 -29.91 16.39 -25.60
CA ASP A 16 -29.91 15.26 -24.67
C ASP A 16 -28.53 15.17 -24.03
N SER A 17 -28.38 15.79 -22.86
CA SER A 17 -27.19 15.64 -22.01
C SER A 17 -27.21 14.26 -21.34
N SER A 18 -26.88 13.21 -22.10
CA SER A 18 -26.61 11.88 -21.58
C SER A 18 -25.27 11.91 -20.83
N ALA A 19 -25.34 12.20 -19.52
CA ALA A 19 -24.24 12.04 -18.59
C ALA A 19 -23.88 10.56 -18.52
N LYS A 20 -22.83 10.19 -19.26
CA LYS A 20 -22.26 8.85 -19.27
C LYS A 20 -21.50 8.69 -17.96
N ASP A 21 -22.03 7.92 -17.02
CA ASP A 21 -21.34 7.50 -15.81
C ASP A 21 -20.02 6.81 -16.20
N ILE A 22 -18.92 7.57 -16.08
CA ILE A 22 -17.57 7.01 -16.22
C ILE A 22 -17.32 6.25 -14.92
N PRO A 23 -17.13 4.92 -14.95
CA PRO A 23 -16.76 4.20 -13.74
C PRO A 23 -15.44 4.78 -13.24
N LEU A 24 -15.48 5.37 -12.03
CA LEU A 24 -14.28 5.82 -11.32
C LEU A 24 -13.40 4.60 -11.10
N LEU A 25 -12.40 4.44 -11.96
CA LEU A 25 -11.26 3.57 -11.69
C LEU A 25 -10.65 4.05 -10.38
N SER A 26 -10.80 3.22 -9.35
CA SER A 26 -10.10 3.39 -8.07
C SER A 26 -8.60 3.53 -8.38
N PRO A 27 -7.87 4.47 -7.76
CA PRO A 27 -6.45 4.64 -8.03
C PRO A 27 -5.69 3.33 -7.74
N VAL A 28 -5.19 2.71 -8.81
CA VAL A 28 -4.36 1.49 -8.77
C VAL A 28 -2.92 1.89 -8.40
N SER A 29 -2.68 2.29 -7.15
CA SER A 29 -1.32 2.66 -6.71
C SER A 29 -0.89 2.07 -5.36
N GLU A 30 -1.78 1.54 -4.54
CA GLU A 30 -1.41 1.04 -3.20
C GLU A 30 -0.82 -0.39 -3.18
N SER A 31 -0.94 -1.14 -4.28
CA SER A 31 -0.55 -2.57 -4.29
C SER A 31 0.88 -2.84 -4.78
N PHE A 32 1.58 -1.86 -5.37
CA PHE A 32 2.91 -2.07 -5.95
C PHE A 32 4.04 -2.04 -4.90
N PHE A 33 3.92 -1.20 -3.87
CA PHE A 33 4.94 -1.14 -2.80
C PHE A 33 4.87 -2.35 -1.86
N ASN A 34 3.67 -2.88 -1.61
CA ASN A 34 3.46 -3.97 -0.65
C ASN A 34 3.96 -5.34 -1.15
N LYS A 35 3.92 -5.61 -2.46
CA LYS A 35 4.43 -6.90 -2.99
C LYS A 35 5.94 -7.03 -2.82
N ASN A 36 6.70 -5.97 -3.13
CA ASN A 36 8.16 -6.05 -3.12
C ASN A 36 8.72 -6.24 -1.69
N GLY A 37 8.17 -5.55 -0.69
CA GLY A 37 8.66 -5.66 0.68
C GLY A 37 8.53 -7.06 1.27
N SER A 38 7.44 -7.76 0.96
CA SER A 38 7.17 -9.09 1.52
C SER A 38 8.12 -10.13 0.95
N GLU A 39 8.47 -9.98 -0.32
CA GLU A 39 9.44 -10.82 -1.00
C GLU A 39 10.86 -10.56 -0.52
N ILE A 40 11.24 -9.30 -0.29
CA ILE A 40 12.52 -8.93 0.32
C ILE A 40 12.72 -9.60 1.69
N LEU A 41 11.70 -9.56 2.56
CA LEU A 41 11.76 -10.22 3.87
C LEU A 41 11.93 -11.74 3.74
N LYS A 42 11.16 -12.37 2.83
CA LYS A 42 11.26 -13.81 2.57
C LYS A 42 12.63 -14.21 2.02
N GLN A 43 13.19 -13.45 1.08
CA GLN A 43 14.53 -13.66 0.54
C GLN A 43 15.62 -13.53 1.62
N ALA A 44 15.39 -12.68 2.62
CA ALA A 44 16.26 -12.54 3.79
C ALA A 44 16.08 -13.66 4.85
N GLY A 45 15.25 -14.67 4.57
CA GLY A 45 14.95 -15.77 5.48
C GLY A 45 14.02 -15.39 6.64
N ILE A 46 13.28 -14.29 6.50
CA ILE A 46 12.34 -13.81 7.51
C ILE A 46 10.93 -14.19 7.08
N GLU A 47 10.34 -15.14 7.80
CA GLU A 47 8.98 -15.58 7.56
C GLU A 47 7.95 -14.60 8.15
N ILE A 48 6.99 -14.21 7.32
CA ILE A 48 5.86 -13.36 7.70
C ILE A 48 4.56 -14.16 7.62
N SER A 49 3.65 -13.93 8.57
CA SER A 49 2.37 -14.64 8.64
C SER A 49 1.32 -14.09 7.67
N GLY A 50 1.57 -12.95 7.05
CA GLY A 50 0.65 -12.31 6.10
C GLY A 50 1.35 -11.32 5.17
N SER A 51 0.56 -10.43 4.59
CA SER A 51 1.07 -9.30 3.80
C SER A 51 1.57 -8.17 4.70
N LEU A 52 2.40 -7.30 4.14
CA LEU A 52 2.73 -6.03 4.80
C LEU A 52 1.50 -5.13 4.78
N ILE A 53 1.20 -4.53 5.92
CA ILE A 53 0.10 -3.58 6.09
C ILE A 53 0.71 -2.19 6.09
N GLU A 54 0.21 -1.32 5.23
CA GLU A 54 0.61 0.07 5.21
C GLU A 54 -0.28 0.88 6.17
N GLU A 55 0.35 1.56 7.11
CA GLU A 55 -0.29 2.51 8.03
C GLU A 55 0.17 3.94 7.70
N GLU A 56 -0.43 4.93 8.35
CA GLU A 56 -0.22 6.36 8.07
C GLU A 56 1.26 6.75 8.00
N ASN A 57 2.08 6.24 8.94
CA ASN A 57 3.51 6.56 9.06
C ASN A 57 4.43 5.33 9.14
N ALA A 58 3.88 4.14 8.90
CA ALA A 58 4.62 2.90 9.07
C ALA A 58 4.21 1.86 8.05
N LEU A 59 5.13 0.92 7.81
CA LEU A 59 4.83 -0.31 7.12
C LEU A 59 5.00 -1.44 8.14
N VAL A 60 3.95 -2.23 8.33
CA VAL A 60 3.81 -3.18 9.43
C VAL A 60 3.90 -4.59 8.90
N ALA A 61 4.79 -5.39 9.48
CA ALA A 61 4.94 -6.80 9.18
C ALA A 61 4.63 -7.63 10.42
N THR A 62 3.83 -8.67 10.28
CA THR A 62 3.67 -9.67 11.34
C THR A 62 4.51 -10.89 10.97
N LEU A 63 5.48 -11.24 11.81
CA LEU A 63 6.32 -12.42 11.62
C LEU A 63 5.52 -13.69 11.90
N SER A 64 6.00 -14.84 11.41
CA SER A 64 5.41 -16.15 11.74
C SER A 64 5.45 -16.46 13.24
N SER A 65 6.38 -15.84 13.98
CA SER A 65 6.46 -15.90 15.45
C SER A 65 5.34 -15.14 16.17
N GLY A 66 4.55 -14.33 15.46
CA GLY A 66 3.58 -13.38 16.04
C GLY A 66 4.17 -12.02 16.41
N THR A 67 5.49 -11.83 16.28
CA THR A 67 6.15 -10.53 16.51
C THR A 67 5.71 -9.53 15.45
N THR A 68 5.29 -8.34 15.88
CA THR A 68 4.99 -7.22 14.97
C THR A 68 6.22 -6.34 14.75
N VAL A 69 6.59 -6.13 13.50
CA VAL A 69 7.73 -5.30 13.09
C VAL A 69 7.23 -4.05 12.39
N PHE A 70 7.70 -2.88 12.83
CA PHE A 70 7.35 -1.59 12.25
C PHE A 70 8.53 -1.03 11.47
N PHE A 71 8.33 -0.75 10.18
CA PHE A 71 9.27 -0.08 9.30
C PHE A 71 8.83 1.36 9.06
N LYS A 72 9.78 2.26 8.80
CA LYS A 72 9.45 3.64 8.48
C LYS A 72 8.90 3.70 7.06
N LYS A 73 7.74 4.34 6.89
CA LYS A 73 7.17 4.56 5.56
C LYS A 73 8.13 5.40 4.70
N GLY A 74 8.32 4.99 3.45
CA GLY A 74 9.25 5.62 2.49
C GLY A 74 10.73 5.26 2.67
N GLU A 75 11.10 4.52 3.71
CA GLU A 75 12.46 3.99 3.86
C GLU A 75 12.57 2.61 3.20
N LYS A 76 13.74 2.29 2.64
CA LYS A 76 14.01 1.00 2.02
C LYS A 76 14.14 -0.08 3.09
N ILE A 77 13.30 -1.12 3.04
CA ILE A 77 13.31 -2.24 4.01
C ILE A 77 14.69 -2.90 4.05
N GLU A 78 15.37 -2.97 2.90
CA GLU A 78 16.70 -3.53 2.73
C GLU A 78 17.73 -2.88 3.66
N GLN A 79 17.59 -1.58 3.96
CA GLN A 79 18.48 -0.87 4.87
C GLN A 79 18.29 -1.29 6.33
N LYS A 80 17.10 -1.79 6.69
CA LYS A 80 16.74 -2.22 8.04
C LYS A 80 16.90 -3.72 8.26
N LEU A 81 16.98 -4.51 7.19
CA LEU A 81 17.16 -5.97 7.26
C LEU A 81 18.32 -6.42 8.17
N PRO A 82 19.54 -5.86 8.09
CA PRO A 82 20.65 -6.32 8.93
C PRO A 82 20.38 -6.11 10.42
N SER A 83 19.72 -5.00 10.77
CA SER A 83 19.34 -4.71 12.16
C SER A 83 18.28 -5.69 12.65
N LEU A 84 17.27 -5.97 11.83
CA LEU A 84 16.24 -6.95 12.15
C LEU A 84 16.83 -8.36 12.35
N GLN A 85 17.69 -8.80 11.43
CA GLN A 85 18.35 -10.12 11.53
C GLN A 85 19.20 -10.24 12.80
N LEU A 86 19.94 -9.18 13.17
CA LEU A 86 20.73 -9.16 14.39
C LEU A 86 19.84 -9.29 15.64
N ILE A 87 18.72 -8.55 15.67
CA ILE A 87 17.75 -8.61 16.76
C ILE A 87 17.19 -10.04 16.90
N LEU A 88 16.68 -10.61 15.80
CA LEU A 88 16.10 -11.96 15.78
C LEU A 88 17.11 -13.03 16.18
N LYS A 89 18.38 -12.90 15.76
CA LYS A 89 19.46 -13.81 16.16
C LYS A 89 19.72 -13.75 17.67
N ASN A 90 19.72 -12.56 18.26
CA ASN A 90 20.00 -12.38 19.68
C ASN A 90 18.83 -12.84 20.56
N ILE A 91 17.58 -12.58 20.14
CA ILE A 91 16.36 -13.04 20.82
C ILE A 91 16.34 -14.56 21.01
N LYS A 92 16.80 -15.31 19.99
CA LYS A 92 16.89 -16.77 20.05
C LYS A 92 17.77 -17.25 21.22
N MET A 93 18.74 -16.46 21.67
CA MET A 93 19.60 -16.79 22.81
C MET A 93 18.94 -16.51 24.16
N GLU A 94 18.01 -15.55 24.24
CA GLU A 94 17.35 -15.13 25.49
C GLU A 94 16.07 -15.93 25.79
N GLY A 95 15.59 -16.76 24.85
CA GLY A 95 14.45 -17.65 25.06
C GLY A 95 13.08 -16.97 25.14
N ARG A 96 13.01 -15.64 24.98
CA ARG A 96 11.76 -14.87 24.97
C ARG A 96 11.58 -14.14 23.66
N TRP A 97 10.49 -14.40 22.95
CA TRP A 97 10.13 -13.68 21.73
C TRP A 97 9.55 -12.30 22.06
N PRO A 98 9.98 -11.22 21.40
CA PRO A 98 9.36 -9.92 21.56
C PRO A 98 7.98 -9.90 20.89
N VAL A 99 7.06 -9.15 21.48
CA VAL A 99 5.76 -8.85 20.88
C VAL A 99 5.93 -7.82 19.76
N LYS A 100 6.86 -6.86 19.93
CA LYS A 100 7.03 -5.73 19.03
C LYS A 100 8.50 -5.39 18.77
N ILE A 101 8.83 -5.07 17.52
CA ILE A 101 10.11 -4.50 17.11
C ILE A 101 9.84 -3.25 16.26
N ASP A 102 10.29 -2.09 16.70
CA ASP A 102 10.12 -0.82 15.98
C ASP A 102 11.46 -0.37 15.38
N LEU A 103 11.56 -0.45 14.05
CA LEU A 103 12.75 -0.12 13.27
C LEU A 103 12.68 1.29 12.65
N ARG A 104 11.65 2.07 12.99
CA ARG A 104 11.44 3.43 12.46
C ARG A 104 12.48 4.43 12.95
N PHE A 105 13.15 4.12 14.05
CA PHE A 105 14.14 4.96 14.70
C PHE A 105 15.57 4.54 14.35
N THR A 106 16.54 5.41 14.62
CA THR A 106 17.97 5.09 14.48
C THR A 106 18.39 3.94 15.38
N ARG A 107 17.80 3.85 16.57
CA ARG A 107 17.98 2.74 17.50
C ARG A 107 16.67 1.95 17.57
N PRO A 108 16.67 0.66 17.21
CA PRO A 108 15.48 -0.18 17.32
C PRO A 108 14.89 -0.18 18.74
N VAL A 109 13.57 -0.13 18.84
CA VAL A 109 12.85 -0.27 20.10
C VAL A 109 12.21 -1.66 20.15
N ILE A 110 12.51 -2.44 21.19
CA ILE A 110 12.02 -3.81 21.35
C ILE A 110 11.03 -3.83 22.53
N GLY A 111 9.83 -4.35 22.30
CA GLY A 111 8.80 -4.58 23.31
C GLY A 111 8.56 -6.07 23.53
N TYR A 112 8.51 -6.48 24.80
CA TYR A 112 8.30 -7.86 25.26
C TYR A 112 6.93 -8.06 25.89
#